data_AF-A0A6M8VSH9-F1
#
_entry.id   AF-A0A6M8VSH9-F1
#
_cell.length_a   1.000
_cell.length_b   1.000
_cell.length_c   1.000
_cell.angle_alpha   90.00
_cell.angle_beta   90.00
_cell.angle_gamma   90.00
#
_symmetry.space_group_name_H-M   'P 1'
#
loop_
_entity.id
_entity.type
_entity.pdbx_description
1 polymer ?
#
loop_
_entity_poly.entity_id
_entity_poly.type
_entity_poly.pdbx_seq_one_letter_code
_entity_poly.pdbx_strand_id
1 'polypeptide(L)'
;MSSISQLVSWCNDNSGFLSLLLFLAALAYGWLSGGARALVNLLINKDKESRIDLLERNLQLKERMKGDFLKDNYFQECYECDISEKLKRPVDKFIEKEILIRDIKDDTYPNLLDRKGISPFFKLAPKDFYHNGLSLFGYPQQAVVDELGNWTLRWKNVPKGFVSITVHPIYYIPFSRIVNYDMDRNEYDDGPIVFCKFEGLQGGPYEKIEYEPITKDSPSYCRRLLQSKYFKDNAVGWFILRVKRLISKIAKEPAEKIRAY
;
A
#
# COMPACT_ATOMS: atom_id res chain seq x y z
N MET A 1 -9.60 52.70 -49.47
CA MET A 1 -10.25 51.83 -50.48
C MET A 1 -9.26 51.15 -51.43
N SER A 2 -8.22 51.86 -51.91
CA SER A 2 -7.20 51.33 -52.84
C SER A 2 -6.50 50.02 -52.41
N SER A 3 -6.08 49.90 -51.14
CA SER A 3 -5.34 48.72 -50.67
C SER A 3 -6.17 47.44 -50.60
N ILE A 4 -7.49 47.56 -50.34
CA ILE A 4 -8.39 46.40 -50.26
C ILE A 4 -8.69 45.89 -51.67
N SER A 5 -8.92 46.78 -52.64
CA SER A 5 -9.15 46.38 -54.04
C SER A 5 -7.91 45.73 -54.67
N GLN A 6 -6.72 46.20 -54.34
CA GLN A 6 -5.47 45.58 -54.79
C GLN A 6 -5.29 44.16 -54.24
N LEU A 7 -5.64 43.96 -52.97
CA LEU A 7 -5.56 42.65 -52.31
C LEU A 7 -6.60 41.66 -52.88
N VAL A 8 -7.81 42.14 -53.19
CA VAL A 8 -8.86 41.34 -53.84
C VAL A 8 -8.47 40.94 -55.26
N SER A 9 -7.93 41.87 -56.08
CA SER A 9 -7.46 41.55 -57.43
C SER A 9 -6.36 40.49 -57.40
N TRP A 10 -5.36 40.67 -56.53
CA TRP A 10 -4.25 39.73 -56.40
C TRP A 10 -4.71 38.33 -55.97
N CYS A 11 -5.63 38.23 -55.02
CA CYS A 11 -6.22 36.95 -54.62
C CYS A 11 -7.01 36.26 -55.75
N ASN A 12 -7.66 37.04 -56.61
CA ASN A 12 -8.44 36.51 -57.73
C ASN A 12 -7.52 35.98 -58.84
N ASP A 13 -6.49 36.75 -59.18
CA ASP A 13 -5.47 36.43 -60.19
C ASP A 13 -4.60 35.22 -59.78
N ASN A 14 -4.42 35.01 -58.47
CA ASN A 14 -3.61 33.90 -57.92
C ASN A 14 -4.45 32.80 -57.26
N SER A 15 -5.76 32.77 -57.52
CA SER A 15 -6.71 31.84 -56.88
C SER A 15 -6.32 30.36 -57.06
N GLY A 16 -5.77 29.98 -58.22
CA GLY A 16 -5.25 28.63 -58.47
C GLY A 16 -4.02 28.27 -57.63
N PHE A 17 -3.10 29.22 -57.42
CA PHE A 17 -1.92 29.02 -56.58
C PHE A 17 -2.30 28.91 -55.09
N LEU A 18 -3.22 29.75 -54.62
CA LEU A 18 -3.76 29.69 -53.25
C LEU A 18 -4.49 28.37 -52.98
N SER A 19 -5.27 27.86 -53.94
CA SER A 19 -5.94 26.56 -53.85
C SER A 19 -4.93 25.41 -53.73
N LEU A 20 -3.85 25.44 -54.52
CA LEU A 20 -2.76 24.44 -54.44
C LEU A 20 -2.04 24.49 -53.09
N LEU A 21 -1.77 25.69 -52.56
CA LEU A 21 -1.12 25.86 -51.27
C LEU A 21 -1.99 25.36 -50.11
N LEU A 22 -3.30 25.63 -50.15
CA LEU A 22 -4.26 25.09 -49.19
C LEU A 22 -4.39 23.57 -49.30
N PHE A 23 -4.37 23.01 -50.51
CA PHE A 23 -4.39 21.57 -50.74
C PHE A 23 -3.14 20.89 -50.18
N LEU A 24 -1.95 21.45 -50.43
CA LEU A 24 -0.69 20.94 -49.88
C LEU A 24 -0.64 21.07 -48.34
N ALA A 25 -1.15 22.17 -47.79
CA ALA A 25 -1.28 22.34 -46.35
C ALA A 25 -2.25 21.32 -45.73
N ALA A 26 -3.37 21.02 -46.40
CA ALA A 26 -4.32 20.00 -45.97
C ALA A 26 -3.72 18.59 -46.03
N LEU A 27 -2.95 18.27 -47.08
CA LEU A 27 -2.21 17.01 -47.18
C LEU A 27 -1.15 16.89 -46.09
N ALA A 28 -0.35 17.94 -45.86
CA ALA A 28 0.67 17.98 -44.81
C ALA A 28 0.04 17.84 -43.42
N TYR A 29 -1.08 18.51 -43.16
CA TYR A 29 -1.84 18.39 -41.91
C TYR A 29 -2.43 16.99 -41.75
N GLY A 30 -2.98 16.39 -42.81
CA GLY A 30 -3.46 15.00 -42.79
C GLY A 30 -2.35 14.00 -42.46
N TRP A 31 -1.17 14.18 -43.04
CA TRP A 31 0.00 13.34 -42.79
C TRP A 31 0.55 13.50 -41.37
N LEU A 32 0.71 14.75 -40.90
CA LEU A 32 1.19 15.06 -39.54
C LEU A 32 0.20 14.60 -38.47
N SER A 33 -1.11 14.83 -38.68
CA SER A 33 -2.14 14.41 -37.72
C SER A 33 -2.33 12.88 -37.70
N GLY A 34 -2.20 12.21 -38.85
CA GLY A 34 -2.20 10.75 -38.94
C GLY A 34 -1.00 10.14 -38.23
N GLY A 35 0.22 10.67 -38.47
CA GLY A 35 1.44 10.22 -37.80
C GLY A 35 1.43 10.46 -36.29
N ALA A 36 0.94 11.61 -35.83
CA ALA A 36 0.79 11.90 -34.41
C ALA A 36 -0.19 10.94 -33.73
N ARG A 37 -1.34 10.63 -34.35
CA ARG A 37 -2.31 9.65 -33.84
C ARG A 37 -1.71 8.24 -33.77
N ALA A 38 -0.96 7.82 -34.77
CA ALA A 38 -0.29 6.52 -34.77
C ALA A 38 0.71 6.41 -33.62
N LEU A 39 1.51 7.46 -33.38
CA LEU A 39 2.48 7.50 -32.29
C LEU A 39 1.81 7.48 -30.92
N VAL A 40 0.72 8.26 -30.74
CA VAL A 40 -0.08 8.22 -29.49
C VAL A 40 -0.65 6.83 -29.25
N ASN A 41 -1.21 6.18 -30.28
CA ASN A 41 -1.74 4.81 -30.14
C ASN A 41 -0.64 3.79 -29.79
N LEU A 42 0.54 3.91 -30.38
CA LEU A 42 1.69 3.05 -30.04
C LEU A 42 2.11 3.24 -28.58
N LEU A 43 2.18 4.48 -28.08
CA LEU A 43 2.50 4.75 -26.67
C LEU A 43 1.43 4.19 -25.73
N ILE A 44 0.15 4.36 -26.06
CA ILE A 44 -0.96 3.82 -25.28
C ILE A 44 -0.88 2.28 -25.24
N ASN A 45 -0.62 1.64 -26.38
CA ASN A 45 -0.53 0.18 -26.44
C ASN A 45 0.67 -0.34 -25.66
N LYS A 46 1.83 0.31 -25.77
CA LYS A 46 3.03 -0.04 -24.99
C LYS A 46 2.81 0.11 -23.48
N ASP A 47 2.12 1.17 -23.04
CA ASP A 47 1.76 1.35 -21.64
C ASP A 47 0.78 0.26 -21.17
N LYS A 48 -0.21 -0.10 -21.99
CA LYS A 48 -1.15 -1.20 -21.69
C LYS A 48 -0.43 -2.53 -21.55
N GLU A 49 0.44 -2.88 -22.49
CA GLU A 49 1.24 -4.12 -22.43
C GLU A 49 2.09 -4.14 -21.15
N SER A 50 2.81 -3.06 -20.85
CA SER A 50 3.61 -2.98 -19.61
C SER A 50 2.78 -3.15 -18.33
N ARG A 51 1.53 -2.67 -18.30
CA ARG A 51 0.63 -2.86 -17.16
C ARG A 51 0.13 -4.29 -17.05
N ILE A 52 -0.16 -4.95 -18.17
CA ILE A 52 -0.56 -6.35 -18.22
C ILE A 52 0.59 -7.22 -17.69
N ASP A 53 1.81 -7.01 -18.19
CA ASP A 53 3.00 -7.74 -17.74
C ASP A 53 3.22 -7.59 -16.23
N LEU A 54 3.08 -6.36 -15.71
CA LEU A 54 3.19 -6.10 -14.27
C LEU A 54 2.11 -6.83 -13.48
N LEU A 55 0.87 -6.85 -13.98
CA LEU A 55 -0.24 -7.53 -13.34
C LEU A 55 -0.03 -9.04 -13.30
N GLU A 56 0.34 -9.65 -14.43
CA GLU A 56 0.63 -11.08 -14.53
C GLU A 56 1.76 -11.46 -13.57
N ARG A 57 2.84 -10.68 -13.56
CA ARG A 57 3.97 -10.86 -12.65
C ARG A 57 3.55 -10.77 -11.18
N ASN A 58 2.68 -9.82 -10.83
CA ASN A 58 2.18 -9.69 -9.45
C ASN A 58 1.23 -10.83 -9.06
N LEU A 59 0.40 -11.32 -9.99
CA LEU A 59 -0.47 -12.49 -9.77
C LEU A 59 0.36 -13.76 -9.53
N GLN A 60 1.37 -14.01 -10.38
CA GLN A 60 2.28 -15.14 -10.20
C GLN A 60 3.03 -15.03 -8.87
N LEU A 61 3.55 -13.85 -8.52
CA LEU A 61 4.22 -13.62 -7.25
C LEU A 61 3.30 -13.91 -6.06
N LYS A 62 2.05 -13.44 -6.11
CA LYS A 62 1.04 -13.68 -5.08
C LYS A 62 0.81 -15.16 -4.85
N GLU A 63 0.60 -15.94 -5.92
CA GLU A 63 0.31 -17.37 -5.80
C GLU A 63 1.53 -18.15 -5.28
N ARG A 64 2.75 -17.83 -5.76
CA ARG A 64 3.98 -18.44 -5.22
C ARG A 64 4.19 -18.13 -3.74
N MET A 65 4.09 -16.85 -3.35
CA MET A 65 4.23 -16.46 -1.94
C MET A 65 3.17 -17.11 -1.05
N LYS A 66 1.94 -17.26 -1.52
CA LYS A 66 0.91 -17.97 -0.73
C LYS A 66 1.26 -19.44 -0.54
N GLY A 67 1.75 -20.11 -1.58
CA GLY A 67 2.19 -21.51 -1.49
C GLY A 67 3.32 -21.69 -0.48
N ASP A 68 4.27 -20.75 -0.45
CA ASP A 68 5.47 -20.90 0.37
C ASP A 68 5.32 -20.37 1.81
N PHE A 69 4.51 -19.33 2.03
CA PHE A 69 4.37 -18.69 3.35
C PHE A 69 3.25 -19.28 4.20
N LEU A 70 2.23 -19.91 3.58
CA LEU A 70 1.06 -20.41 4.29
C LEU A 70 1.20 -21.90 4.60
N LYS A 71 0.68 -22.32 5.75
CA LYS A 71 0.62 -23.73 6.11
C LYS A 71 -0.32 -24.46 5.16
N ASP A 72 0.14 -25.58 4.61
CA ASP A 72 -0.70 -26.53 3.91
C ASP A 72 -1.90 -26.92 4.77
N ASN A 73 -3.07 -27.06 4.17
CA ASN A 73 -4.29 -27.53 4.84
C ASN A 73 -4.74 -26.69 6.06
N TYR A 74 -4.29 -25.44 6.23
CA TYR A 74 -4.67 -24.60 7.37
C TYR A 74 -6.20 -24.51 7.58
N PHE A 75 -6.98 -24.52 6.50
CA PHE A 75 -8.45 -24.52 6.58
C PHE A 75 -9.07 -25.92 6.73
N GLN A 76 -8.34 -26.97 6.38
CA GLN A 76 -8.82 -28.36 6.34
C GLN A 76 -8.62 -29.12 7.66
N GLU A 77 -7.61 -28.73 8.46
CA GLU A 77 -7.22 -29.43 9.70
C GLU A 77 -8.11 -29.18 10.93
N CYS A 78 -9.18 -28.38 10.83
CA CYS A 78 -10.07 -28.19 11.98
C CYS A 78 -11.53 -28.40 11.59
N TYR A 79 -12.00 -29.63 11.75
CA TYR A 79 -13.41 -29.98 11.67
C TYR A 79 -14.23 -29.47 12.87
N GLU A 80 -13.57 -28.96 13.92
CA GLU A 80 -14.22 -28.55 15.19
C GLU A 80 -14.19 -27.04 15.51
N CYS A 81 -13.44 -26.21 14.77
CA CYS A 81 -13.43 -24.76 15.04
C CYS A 81 -14.32 -23.99 14.07
N ASP A 82 -15.06 -23.01 14.59
CA ASP A 82 -15.83 -22.08 13.78
C ASP A 82 -14.89 -21.29 12.85
N ILE A 83 -15.18 -21.29 11.55
CA ILE A 83 -14.48 -20.51 10.51
C ILE A 83 -14.36 -19.04 10.93
N SER A 84 -15.38 -18.51 11.64
CA SER A 84 -15.38 -17.14 12.15
C SER A 84 -14.24 -16.87 13.15
N GLU A 85 -13.78 -17.87 13.89
CA GLU A 85 -12.67 -17.74 14.84
C GLU A 85 -11.30 -17.77 14.15
N LYS A 86 -11.13 -18.60 13.11
CA LYS A 86 -9.92 -18.60 12.29
C LYS A 86 -9.73 -17.28 11.55
N LEU A 87 -10.80 -16.70 11.02
CA LEU A 87 -10.77 -15.38 10.38
C LEU A 87 -10.36 -14.27 11.36
N LYS A 88 -10.59 -14.44 12.65
CA LYS A 88 -10.10 -13.50 13.67
C LYS A 88 -8.59 -13.58 13.86
N ARG A 89 -7.91 -14.66 13.47
CA ARG A 89 -6.46 -14.84 13.68
C ARG A 89 -5.71 -15.09 12.37
N PRO A 90 -5.65 -14.10 11.47
CA PRO A 90 -5.03 -14.25 10.15
C PRO A 90 -3.53 -14.52 10.19
N VAL A 91 -2.88 -14.38 11.35
CA VAL A 91 -1.47 -14.70 11.55
C VAL A 91 -1.20 -16.20 11.64
N ASP A 92 -2.16 -16.99 12.10
CA ASP A 92 -1.92 -18.39 12.48
C ASP A 92 -1.72 -19.29 11.25
N LYS A 93 -2.14 -18.82 10.07
CA LYS A 93 -1.95 -19.49 8.78
C LYS A 93 -0.55 -19.38 8.21
N PHE A 94 0.28 -18.47 8.70
CA PHE A 94 1.66 -18.35 8.24
C PHE A 94 2.53 -19.42 8.89
N ILE A 95 3.44 -20.01 8.11
CA ILE A 95 4.48 -20.92 8.60
C ILE A 95 5.44 -20.12 9.48
N GLU A 96 5.88 -18.97 8.96
CA GLU A 96 6.89 -18.14 9.58
C GLU A 96 6.29 -17.02 10.44
N LYS A 97 6.93 -16.74 11.57
CA LYS A 97 6.44 -15.76 12.55
C LYS A 97 7.00 -14.36 12.32
N GLU A 98 8.15 -14.28 11.64
CA GLU A 98 8.87 -13.07 11.31
C GLU A 98 9.43 -13.20 9.88
N ILE A 99 9.53 -12.07 9.21
CA ILE A 99 10.02 -11.94 7.84
C ILE A 99 10.99 -10.76 7.83
N LEU A 100 12.17 -10.97 7.24
CA LEU A 100 13.12 -9.90 7.00
C LEU A 100 12.71 -9.14 5.74
N ILE A 101 12.37 -7.87 5.88
CA ILE A 101 12.13 -6.97 4.76
C ILE A 101 13.43 -6.26 4.45
N ARG A 102 13.88 -6.31 3.20
CA ARG A 102 15.17 -5.72 2.77
C ARG A 102 15.00 -4.93 1.48
N ASP A 103 15.66 -3.78 1.39
CA ASP A 103 15.73 -3.03 0.14
C ASP A 103 16.60 -3.79 -0.87
N ILE A 104 16.13 -3.90 -2.11
CA ILE A 104 16.91 -4.54 -3.19
C ILE A 104 18.21 -3.79 -3.51
N LYS A 105 18.27 -2.50 -3.16
CA LYS A 105 19.44 -1.64 -3.36
C LYS A 105 20.42 -1.69 -2.17
N ASP A 106 20.11 -2.46 -1.12
CA ASP A 106 20.92 -2.54 0.09
C ASP A 106 22.17 -3.43 -0.08
N ASP A 107 23.33 -2.82 0.12
CA ASP A 107 24.65 -3.46 0.15
C ASP A 107 25.23 -3.56 1.57
N THR A 108 24.47 -3.14 2.60
CA THR A 108 24.99 -2.96 3.96
C THR A 108 24.71 -4.14 4.87
N TYR A 109 23.62 -4.89 4.63
CA TYR A 109 23.30 -6.09 5.38
C TYR A 109 24.44 -7.13 5.35
N PRO A 110 24.77 -7.76 6.50
CA PRO A 110 24.06 -7.70 7.78
C PRO A 110 24.50 -6.54 8.70
N ASN A 111 25.41 -5.68 8.25
CA ASN A 111 25.98 -4.62 9.08
C ASN A 111 25.01 -3.44 9.20
N LEU A 112 24.71 -3.05 10.44
CA LEU A 112 23.95 -1.84 10.71
C LEU A 112 24.85 -0.62 10.50
N LEU A 113 24.48 0.24 9.56
CA LEU A 113 25.06 1.57 9.45
C LEU A 113 24.18 2.57 10.17
N ASP A 114 24.81 3.43 10.99
CA ASP A 114 24.11 4.52 11.67
C ASP A 114 23.74 5.60 10.64
N ARG A 115 22.56 5.44 10.05
CA ARG A 115 21.99 6.34 9.04
C ARG A 115 20.68 6.91 9.56
N LYS A 116 20.46 8.21 9.33
CA LYS A 116 19.16 8.83 9.61
C LYS A 116 18.12 8.29 8.64
N GLY A 117 17.05 7.70 9.15
CA GLY A 117 15.92 7.21 8.35
C GLY A 117 15.45 5.82 8.77
N ILE A 118 14.63 5.19 7.93
CA ILE A 118 14.27 3.78 8.10
C ILE A 118 15.50 2.94 7.71
N SER A 119 15.78 1.90 8.49
CA SER A 119 16.84 0.93 8.18
C SER A 119 16.59 0.28 6.81
N PRO A 120 17.61 0.05 5.97
CA PRO A 120 17.44 -0.61 4.67
C PRO A 120 17.00 -2.08 4.80
N PHE A 121 17.05 -2.64 6.00
CA PHE A 121 16.46 -3.93 6.34
C PHE A 121 15.88 -3.93 7.76
N PHE A 122 14.78 -4.66 7.97
CA PHE A 122 14.14 -4.80 9.27
C PHE A 122 13.21 -6.03 9.32
N LYS A 123 13.01 -6.60 10.50
CA LYS A 123 12.09 -7.73 10.71
C LYS A 123 10.69 -7.26 11.05
N LEU A 124 9.67 -7.90 10.47
CA LEU A 124 8.27 -7.71 10.83
C LEU A 124 7.53 -9.04 10.86
N ALA A 125 6.40 -9.08 11.54
CA ALA A 125 5.54 -10.24 11.58
C ALA A 125 4.49 -10.21 10.45
N PRO A 126 4.25 -11.31 9.72
CA PRO A 126 3.14 -11.38 8.78
C PRO A 126 1.80 -11.24 9.51
N LYS A 127 0.91 -10.44 8.92
CA LYS A 127 -0.49 -10.31 9.33
C LYS A 127 -1.39 -11.08 8.39
N ASP A 128 -1.37 -10.72 7.12
CA ASP A 128 -2.22 -11.32 6.09
C ASP A 128 -1.75 -10.93 4.67
N PHE A 129 -2.09 -11.73 3.67
CA PHE A 129 -2.15 -11.29 2.28
C PHE A 129 -3.46 -10.52 2.03
N TYR A 130 -3.35 -9.30 1.54
CA TYR A 130 -4.50 -8.51 1.12
C TYR A 130 -4.61 -8.49 -0.41
N HIS A 131 -5.60 -7.78 -0.95
CA HIS A 131 -5.90 -7.80 -2.39
C HIS A 131 -4.70 -7.42 -3.28
N ASN A 132 -3.83 -6.51 -2.81
CA ASN A 132 -2.70 -5.96 -3.57
C ASN A 132 -1.31 -6.34 -3.02
N GLY A 133 -1.21 -7.15 -1.96
CA GLY A 133 0.12 -7.45 -1.39
C GLY A 133 0.13 -8.20 -0.06
N LEU A 134 1.20 -7.97 0.71
CA LEU A 134 1.42 -8.50 2.05
C LEU A 134 1.27 -7.40 3.11
N SER A 135 0.52 -7.70 4.16
CA SER A 135 0.38 -6.85 5.34
C SER A 135 1.19 -7.43 6.51
N LEU A 136 1.87 -6.55 7.22
CA LEU A 136 2.83 -6.88 8.27
C LEU A 136 2.54 -6.09 9.54
N PHE A 137 2.58 -6.75 10.69
CA PHE A 137 2.61 -6.08 11.98
C PHE A 137 4.01 -5.55 12.25
N GLY A 138 4.11 -4.27 12.61
CA GLY A 138 5.31 -3.79 13.27
C GLY A 138 5.15 -3.59 14.76
N TYR A 139 6.23 -3.06 15.33
CA TYR A 139 6.38 -2.94 16.77
C TYR A 139 5.30 -2.04 17.38
N PRO A 140 4.74 -2.44 18.53
CA PRO A 140 3.75 -1.63 19.24
C PRO A 140 4.21 -0.20 19.46
N GLN A 141 3.29 0.75 19.27
CA GLN A 141 3.53 2.17 19.50
C GLN A 141 2.51 2.71 20.51
N GLN A 142 2.88 3.78 21.21
CA GLN A 142 1.94 4.52 22.06
C GLN A 142 1.24 5.59 21.23
N ALA A 143 -0.09 5.61 21.33
CA ALA A 143 -0.93 6.67 20.79
C ALA A 143 -1.69 7.33 21.93
N VAL A 144 -2.01 8.61 21.78
CA VAL A 144 -2.93 9.32 22.67
C VAL A 144 -4.22 9.62 21.94
N VAL A 145 -5.33 9.46 22.64
CA VAL A 145 -6.68 9.65 22.11
C VAL A 145 -7.42 10.67 22.98
N ASP A 146 -8.13 11.59 22.35
CA ASP A 146 -8.98 12.57 23.04
C ASP A 146 -10.41 12.04 23.28
N GLU A 147 -11.23 12.82 23.98
CA GLU A 147 -12.64 12.46 24.26
C GLU A 147 -13.52 12.41 23.01
N LEU A 148 -13.09 13.03 21.90
CA LEU A 148 -13.78 13.08 20.62
C LEU A 148 -13.38 11.92 19.70
N GLY A 149 -12.37 11.12 20.08
CA GLY A 149 -11.84 10.01 19.29
C GLY A 149 -10.73 10.39 18.30
N ASN A 150 -10.25 11.64 18.31
CA ASN A 150 -9.05 12.01 17.55
C ASN A 150 -7.82 11.43 18.24
N TRP A 151 -6.82 11.06 17.45
CA TRP A 151 -5.64 10.41 17.98
C TRP A 151 -4.37 10.83 17.26
N THR A 152 -3.25 10.73 17.97
CA THR A 152 -1.91 10.93 17.39
C THR A 152 -0.91 9.96 18.00
N LEU A 153 0.12 9.62 17.23
CA LEU A 153 1.26 8.86 17.72
C LEU A 153 2.13 9.76 18.59
N ARG A 154 2.67 9.18 19.66
CA ARG A 154 3.77 9.72 20.46
C ARG A 154 3.49 11.09 21.09
N TRP A 155 3.18 11.08 22.39
CA TRP A 155 3.29 12.24 23.25
C TRP A 155 4.20 11.90 24.43
N LYS A 156 5.18 12.76 24.75
CA LYS A 156 6.08 12.54 25.91
C LYS A 156 5.32 12.58 27.25
N ASN A 157 4.34 13.48 27.36
CA ASN A 157 3.45 13.65 28.51
C ASN A 157 1.99 13.68 28.03
N VAL A 158 1.18 12.71 28.42
CA VAL A 158 -0.25 12.65 28.05
C VAL A 158 -0.98 13.83 28.69
N PRO A 159 -1.59 14.74 27.93
CA PRO A 159 -2.33 15.87 28.51
C PRO A 159 -3.55 15.40 29.31
N LYS A 160 -4.00 16.22 30.26
CA LYS A 160 -5.22 15.94 31.03
C LYS A 160 -6.42 15.89 30.08
N GLY A 161 -7.24 14.84 30.18
CA GLY A 161 -8.36 14.58 29.26
C GLY A 161 -8.01 13.68 28.07
N PHE A 162 -6.75 13.25 27.94
CA PHE A 162 -6.33 12.29 26.92
C PHE A 162 -6.00 10.93 27.55
N VAL A 163 -6.19 9.87 26.77
CA VAL A 163 -5.90 8.49 27.18
C VAL A 163 -4.77 7.93 26.32
N SER A 164 -3.75 7.37 26.96
CA SER A 164 -2.71 6.60 26.26
C SER A 164 -3.22 5.19 25.96
N ILE A 165 -3.11 4.79 24.70
CA ILE A 165 -3.38 3.44 24.24
C ILE A 165 -2.14 2.88 23.52
N THR A 166 -2.00 1.56 23.53
CA THR A 166 -1.01 0.90 22.69
C THR A 166 -1.67 0.46 21.39
N VAL A 167 -1.04 0.76 20.26
CA VAL A 167 -1.49 0.40 18.92
C VAL A 167 -0.43 -0.44 18.20
N HIS A 168 -0.87 -1.34 17.32
CA HIS A 168 0.00 -2.03 16.37
C HIS A 168 -0.06 -1.31 15.02
N PRO A 169 1.06 -0.78 14.51
CA PRO A 169 1.14 -0.36 13.13
C PRO A 169 1.07 -1.58 12.21
N ILE A 170 0.29 -1.44 11.14
CA ILE A 170 0.11 -2.44 10.09
C ILE A 170 0.61 -1.81 8.80
N TYR A 171 1.66 -2.41 8.28
CA TYR A 171 2.35 -1.97 7.08
C TYR A 171 1.85 -2.77 5.88
N TYR A 172 1.45 -2.07 4.83
CA TYR A 172 0.96 -2.70 3.59
C TYR A 172 2.02 -2.56 2.50
N ILE A 173 2.65 -3.68 2.12
CA ILE A 173 3.61 -3.74 1.02
C ILE A 173 2.89 -4.31 -0.21
N PRO A 174 2.76 -3.55 -1.31
CA PRO A 174 2.13 -4.05 -2.53
C PRO A 174 3.07 -4.98 -3.30
N PHE A 175 2.51 -5.97 -4.02
CA PHE A 175 3.29 -6.91 -4.85
C PHE A 175 4.14 -6.19 -5.90
N SER A 176 3.69 -5.04 -6.39
CA SER A 176 4.45 -4.19 -7.32
C SER A 176 5.78 -3.68 -6.75
N ARG A 177 5.92 -3.61 -5.43
CA ARG A 177 7.16 -3.22 -4.74
C ARG A 177 7.99 -4.40 -4.27
N ILE A 178 7.41 -5.58 -4.12
CA ILE A 178 8.17 -6.80 -3.84
C ILE A 178 8.88 -7.20 -5.13
N VAL A 179 10.20 -7.31 -5.12
CA VAL A 179 11.02 -7.70 -6.27
C VAL A 179 11.14 -9.22 -6.35
N ASN A 180 11.53 -9.83 -5.24
CA ASN A 180 11.63 -11.27 -5.07
C ASN A 180 11.56 -11.61 -3.58
N TYR A 181 11.54 -12.90 -3.25
CA TYR A 181 11.72 -13.38 -1.88
C TYR A 181 12.58 -14.64 -1.88
N ASP A 182 13.13 -14.92 -0.72
CA ASP A 182 13.89 -16.13 -0.43
C ASP A 182 13.33 -16.76 0.84
N MET A 183 12.98 -18.05 0.76
CA MET A 183 12.51 -18.81 1.91
C MET A 183 13.65 -19.49 2.65
N ASP A 184 14.82 -19.56 2.02
CA ASP A 184 15.98 -20.21 2.59
C ASP A 184 16.59 -19.34 3.69
N ARG A 185 17.06 -20.03 4.72
CA ARG A 185 17.77 -19.40 5.84
C ARG A 185 19.17 -19.05 5.37
N ASN A 186 19.64 -17.84 5.68
CA ASN A 186 21.00 -17.45 5.37
C ASN A 186 21.88 -17.51 6.64
N GLU A 187 23.15 -17.14 6.50
CA GLU A 187 24.12 -17.19 7.61
C GLU A 187 23.79 -16.24 8.77
N TYR A 188 22.99 -15.20 8.52
CA TYR A 188 22.71 -14.12 9.46
C TYR A 188 21.26 -14.07 9.95
N ASP A 189 20.34 -14.76 9.27
CA ASP A 189 18.91 -14.73 9.52
C ASP A 189 18.27 -16.08 9.20
N ASP A 190 17.42 -16.52 10.12
CA ASP A 190 16.74 -17.80 10.10
C ASP A 190 15.30 -17.72 9.57
N GLY A 191 14.85 -16.53 9.19
CA GLY A 191 13.54 -16.30 8.58
C GLY A 191 13.64 -15.95 7.09
N PRO A 192 12.49 -15.98 6.38
CA PRO A 192 12.42 -15.64 4.97
C PRO A 192 12.73 -14.16 4.74
N ILE A 193 13.33 -13.87 3.59
CA ILE A 193 13.74 -12.53 3.18
C ILE A 193 12.87 -12.07 2.03
N VAL A 194 12.21 -10.92 2.19
CA VAL A 194 11.43 -10.29 1.13
C VAL A 194 12.16 -9.05 0.64
N PHE A 195 12.66 -9.12 -0.59
CA PHE A 195 13.37 -8.03 -1.25
C PHE A 195 12.36 -7.06 -1.86
N CYS A 196 12.42 -5.81 -1.44
CA CYS A 196 11.47 -4.76 -1.82
C CYS A 196 12.16 -3.54 -2.42
N LYS A 197 11.40 -2.72 -3.14
CA LYS A 197 11.79 -1.35 -3.49
C LYS A 197 11.33 -0.38 -2.41
N PHE A 198 12.25 0.34 -1.79
CA PHE A 198 11.97 1.30 -0.71
C PHE A 198 11.58 2.69 -1.26
N GLU A 199 10.54 2.70 -2.11
CA GLU A 199 10.08 3.88 -2.85
C GLU A 199 8.66 4.32 -2.40
N GLY A 200 8.26 3.92 -1.19
CA GLY A 200 6.95 4.17 -0.61
C GLY A 200 6.99 5.16 0.56
N LEU A 201 5.97 5.07 1.41
CA LEU A 201 5.80 5.98 2.54
C LEU A 201 6.99 5.94 3.49
N GLN A 202 7.45 7.12 3.91
CA GLN A 202 8.55 7.31 4.87
C GLN A 202 9.88 6.67 4.43
N GLY A 203 10.08 6.43 3.13
CA GLY A 203 11.27 5.76 2.61
C GLY A 203 11.25 4.24 2.84
N GLY A 204 10.10 3.65 3.19
CA GLY A 204 9.90 2.21 3.25
C GLY A 204 9.18 1.67 2.01
N PRO A 205 8.91 0.36 1.93
CA PRO A 205 8.22 -0.25 0.79
C PRO A 205 6.69 -0.14 0.85
N TYR A 206 6.14 0.69 1.75
CA TYR A 206 4.73 0.68 2.13
C TYR A 206 3.87 1.61 1.27
N GLU A 207 2.66 1.17 0.89
CA GLU A 207 1.65 2.05 0.28
C GLU A 207 0.73 2.69 1.30
N LYS A 208 0.56 2.04 2.46
CA LYS A 208 -0.29 2.51 3.55
C LYS A 208 0.24 1.98 4.88
N ILE A 209 -0.02 2.74 5.95
CA ILE A 209 0.15 2.31 7.33
C ILE A 209 -1.18 2.52 8.06
N GLU A 210 -1.72 1.44 8.64
CA GLU A 210 -2.90 1.49 9.52
C GLU A 210 -2.51 1.19 10.96
N TYR A 211 -3.40 1.46 11.90
CA TYR A 211 -3.14 1.27 13.33
C TYR A 211 -4.30 0.54 13.97
N GLU A 212 -4.03 -0.61 14.60
CA GLU A 212 -5.02 -1.39 15.34
C GLU A 212 -4.74 -1.28 16.85
N PRO A 213 -5.72 -0.87 17.69
CA PRO A 213 -5.56 -0.89 19.14
C PRO A 213 -5.26 -2.30 19.66
N ILE A 214 -4.32 -2.39 20.60
CA ILE A 214 -4.01 -3.66 21.24
C ILE A 214 -4.93 -3.86 22.44
N THR A 215 -5.89 -4.76 22.28
CA THR A 215 -6.85 -5.18 23.32
C THR A 215 -6.55 -6.60 23.75
N LYS A 216 -7.13 -7.07 24.88
CA LYS A 216 -6.95 -8.46 25.34
C LYS A 216 -7.39 -9.51 24.30
N ASP A 217 -8.31 -9.14 23.43
CA ASP A 217 -8.86 -9.99 22.37
C ASP A 217 -8.12 -9.83 21.03
N SER A 218 -7.16 -8.90 20.94
CA SER A 218 -6.43 -8.67 19.69
C SER A 218 -5.57 -9.90 19.36
N PRO A 219 -5.52 -10.37 18.11
CA PRO A 219 -4.68 -11.51 17.71
C PRO A 219 -3.20 -11.31 18.05
N SER A 220 -2.78 -10.05 18.04
CA SER A 220 -1.46 -9.57 18.45
C SER A 220 -1.22 -9.56 19.97
N TYR A 221 -2.26 -9.61 20.81
CA TYR A 221 -2.17 -9.72 22.27
C TYR A 221 -1.81 -11.14 22.73
N CYS A 222 -2.36 -12.18 22.10
CA CYS A 222 -2.01 -13.58 22.39
C CYS A 222 -0.52 -13.89 22.18
N ARG A 223 0.17 -13.13 21.33
CA ARG A 223 1.60 -13.31 21.07
C ARG A 223 2.50 -12.83 22.22
N ARG A 224 2.01 -11.90 23.06
CA ARG A 224 2.79 -11.31 24.16
C ARG A 224 2.99 -12.23 25.36
N LEU A 225 2.16 -13.26 25.51
CA LEU A 225 2.29 -14.27 26.57
C LEU A 225 3.45 -15.24 26.32
N LEU A 226 4.00 -15.32 25.10
CA LEU A 226 5.16 -16.17 24.81
C LEU A 226 6.50 -15.45 24.98
N GLN A 227 6.53 -14.12 25.19
CA GLN A 227 7.78 -13.36 25.35
C GLN A 227 7.82 -12.43 26.57
N SER A 228 6.73 -12.18 27.28
CA SER A 228 6.77 -11.27 28.44
C SER A 228 6.06 -11.82 29.68
N LYS A 229 6.87 -12.09 30.70
CA LYS A 229 6.48 -12.45 32.08
C LYS A 229 5.96 -11.24 32.88
N TYR A 230 5.34 -10.26 32.22
CA TYR A 230 4.89 -9.02 32.86
C TYR A 230 3.62 -8.50 32.20
N PHE A 231 2.46 -8.80 32.79
CA PHE A 231 1.37 -7.82 32.89
C PHE A 231 0.35 -8.29 33.94
N LYS A 232 0.36 -7.64 35.10
CA LYS A 232 -0.72 -7.75 36.09
C LYS A 232 -1.87 -6.82 35.72
N ASP A 233 -3.04 -7.23 36.15
CA ASP A 233 -4.36 -6.67 35.93
C ASP A 233 -4.44 -5.15 36.00
N ASN A 234 -5.27 -4.57 35.13
CA ASN A 234 -6.16 -3.48 35.53
C ASN A 234 -7.36 -3.34 34.57
N ALA A 235 -8.42 -2.78 35.13
CA ALA A 235 -9.80 -2.77 34.67
C ALA A 235 -10.00 -2.03 33.33
N VAL A 236 -10.26 -2.78 32.25
CA VAL A 236 -10.60 -2.22 30.91
C VAL A 236 -11.96 -2.74 30.40
N GLY A 237 -12.61 -3.65 31.14
CA GLY A 237 -13.84 -4.34 30.70
C GLY A 237 -15.05 -3.43 30.47
N TRP A 238 -15.18 -2.33 31.21
CA TRP A 238 -16.34 -1.44 31.11
C TRP A 238 -16.27 -0.44 29.94
N PHE A 239 -15.06 -0.14 29.43
CA PHE A 239 -14.86 0.91 28.41
C PHE A 239 -14.88 0.37 26.97
N ILE A 240 -14.47 -0.89 26.76
CA ILE A 240 -14.54 -1.58 25.45
C ILE A 240 -16.00 -1.65 24.95
N LEU A 241 -16.98 -1.80 25.86
CA LEU A 241 -18.40 -1.76 25.54
C LEU A 241 -18.88 -0.36 25.08
N ARG A 242 -18.24 0.72 25.53
CA ARG A 242 -18.60 2.10 25.18
C ARG A 242 -18.00 2.53 23.85
N VAL A 243 -16.75 2.12 23.56
CA VAL A 243 -16.10 2.33 22.26
C VAL A 243 -16.76 1.48 21.16
N LYS A 244 -17.13 0.22 21.44
CA LYS A 244 -17.90 -0.61 20.49
C LYS A 244 -19.28 0.00 20.17
N ARG A 245 -19.95 0.64 21.14
CA ARG A 245 -21.20 1.41 20.90
C ARG A 245 -20.98 2.68 20.09
N LEU A 246 -19.82 3.31 20.20
CA LEU A 246 -19.48 4.52 19.43
C LEU A 246 -19.20 4.14 17.96
N ILE A 247 -18.42 3.08 17.74
CA ILE A 247 -18.08 2.57 16.41
C ILE A 247 -19.33 2.03 15.69
N SER A 248 -20.26 1.38 16.40
CA SER A 248 -21.52 0.91 15.78
C SER A 248 -22.53 2.03 15.48
N LYS A 249 -22.41 3.19 16.15
CA LYS A 249 -23.16 4.41 15.79
C LYS A 249 -22.61 5.05 14.53
N ILE A 250 -21.29 5.14 14.40
CA ILE A 250 -20.62 5.71 13.21
C ILE A 250 -20.85 4.83 11.97
N ALA A 251 -20.94 3.50 12.13
CA ALA A 251 -21.22 2.57 11.03
C ALA A 251 -22.69 2.57 10.54
N LYS A 252 -23.60 3.34 11.16
CA LYS A 252 -25.04 3.38 10.83
C LYS A 252 -25.53 4.72 10.28
N GLU A 253 -24.69 5.74 10.16
CA GLU A 253 -25.09 7.00 9.54
C GLU A 253 -24.70 7.00 8.05
N PRO A 254 -25.64 7.22 7.12
CA PRO A 254 -25.33 7.31 5.71
C PRO A 254 -24.47 8.55 5.45
N ALA A 255 -23.44 8.37 4.62
CA ALA A 255 -22.53 9.42 4.21
C ALA A 255 -23.25 10.52 3.42
N GLU A 256 -23.78 11.53 4.12
CA GLU A 256 -24.14 12.80 3.50
C GLU A 256 -23.67 13.99 4.34
N LYS A 257 -23.00 14.90 3.63
CA LYS A 257 -22.58 16.25 3.99
C LYS A 257 -21.35 16.38 4.88
N ILE A 258 -20.20 16.55 4.23
CA ILE A 258 -19.32 17.70 4.52
C ILE A 258 -18.88 18.31 3.18
N ARG A 259 -19.63 19.33 2.73
CA ARG A 259 -19.11 20.44 1.91
C ARG A 259 -18.78 21.58 2.87
N ALA A 260 -17.67 22.26 2.58
CA ALA A 260 -17.17 23.48 3.22
C ALA A 260 -16.71 23.33 4.68
N TYR A 261 -15.40 23.30 4.91
CA TYR A 261 -14.53 24.47 5.11
C TYR A 261 -13.09 24.11 4.76
#